data_AF-A0A382YBQ1-F1
#
_entry.id   AF-A0A382YBQ1-F1
#
_cell.length_a   1.000
_cell.length_b   1.000
_cell.length_c   1.000
_cell.angle_alpha   90.00
_cell.angle_beta   90.00
_cell.angle_gamma   90.00
#
_symmetry.space_group_name_H-M   'P 1'
#
loop_
_entity.id
_entity.type
_entity.pdbx_description
1 polymer ?
#
loop_
_entity_poly.entity_id
_entity_poly.type
_entity_poly.pdbx_seq_one_letter_code
_entity_poly.pdbx_strand_id
1 'polypeptide(L)'
;VAEHTHHHQHEVTPLIIPALETVEEMSKACVRFLETLSPALRRKAEIPFDQGERLRWHFVPIDMFERKGVLIQEMSQKQQDSAFKLLETGLSKKGYQKATAIINLETILGDIEREQGTYNHPRGPELYFFTVFGDPDGRQPWGWRVEGHHVSLHFTIV
;
A
#
# COMPACT_ATOMS: atom_id res chain seq x y z
N VAL A 1 -6.22 -30.22 -52.50
CA VAL A 1 -6.42 -30.02 -51.04
C VAL A 1 -5.94 -28.62 -50.74
N ALA A 2 -6.86 -27.70 -50.46
CA ALA A 2 -6.54 -26.30 -50.21
C ALA A 2 -6.35 -26.09 -48.70
N GLU A 3 -5.14 -25.71 -48.27
CA GLU A 3 -4.86 -25.30 -46.90
C GLU A 3 -5.42 -23.88 -46.68
N HIS A 4 -6.38 -23.76 -45.77
CA HIS A 4 -6.82 -22.49 -45.21
C HIS A 4 -5.99 -22.20 -43.96
N THR A 5 -4.95 -21.39 -44.09
CA THR A 5 -4.26 -20.77 -42.96
C THR A 5 -5.07 -19.55 -42.48
N HIS A 6 -5.80 -19.72 -41.38
CA HIS A 6 -6.37 -18.60 -40.64
C HIS A 6 -5.27 -17.90 -39.84
N HIS A 7 -4.81 -16.74 -40.32
CA HIS A 7 -4.04 -15.82 -39.51
C HIS A 7 -4.99 -15.03 -38.59
N HIS A 8 -5.10 -15.47 -37.33
CA HIS A 8 -5.56 -14.58 -36.27
C HIS A 8 -4.37 -13.74 -35.79
N GLN A 9 -4.28 -12.53 -36.31
CA GLN A 9 -3.51 -11.47 -35.67
C GLN A 9 -4.27 -11.04 -34.42
N HIS A 10 -3.90 -11.62 -33.27
CA HIS A 10 -4.22 -11.00 -31.99
C HIS A 10 -3.30 -9.80 -31.85
N GLU A 11 -3.84 -8.61 -32.09
CA GLU A 11 -3.21 -7.36 -31.71
C GLU A 11 -3.16 -7.33 -30.19
N VAL A 12 -2.02 -7.73 -29.62
CA VAL A 12 -1.74 -7.55 -28.20
C VAL A 12 -1.38 -6.08 -28.06
N THR A 13 -2.38 -5.23 -27.83
CA THR A 13 -2.13 -3.86 -27.38
C THR A 13 -1.34 -3.99 -26.08
N PRO A 14 -0.06 -3.59 -26.05
CA PRO A 14 0.70 -3.70 -24.81
C PRO A 14 0.00 -2.79 -23.82
N LEU A 15 -0.29 -3.34 -22.63
CA LEU A 15 -0.86 -2.59 -21.52
C LEU A 15 0.21 -1.65 -20.95
N ILE A 16 0.66 -0.71 -21.76
CA ILE A 16 1.46 0.44 -21.33
C ILE A 16 0.42 1.46 -20.87
N ILE A 17 -0.01 1.34 -19.61
CA ILE A 17 -0.48 2.53 -18.92
C ILE A 17 0.76 3.44 -18.89
N PRO A 18 0.73 4.61 -19.57
CA PRO A 18 1.89 5.49 -19.56
C PRO A 18 2.20 5.78 -18.10
N ALA A 19 3.48 5.70 -17.69
CA ALA A 19 3.87 5.91 -16.29
C ALA A 19 3.26 7.19 -15.68
N LEU A 20 2.99 8.20 -16.52
CA LEU A 20 2.28 9.42 -16.18
C LEU A 20 0.85 9.19 -15.67
N GLU A 21 0.06 8.33 -16.31
CA GLU A 21 -1.31 8.02 -15.90
C GLU A 21 -1.32 7.30 -14.55
N THR A 22 -0.44 6.31 -14.35
CA THR A 22 -0.28 5.63 -13.05
C THR A 22 0.14 6.61 -11.95
N VAL A 23 1.09 7.51 -12.23
CA VAL A 23 1.53 8.52 -11.26
C VAL A 23 0.40 9.49 -10.92
N GLU A 24 -0.39 9.91 -11.91
CA GLU A 24 -1.54 10.79 -11.69
C GLU A 24 -2.63 10.11 -10.85
N GLU A 25 -2.91 8.83 -11.09
CA GLU A 25 -3.84 8.04 -10.28
C GLU A 25 -3.36 7.90 -8.83
N MET A 26 -2.08 7.56 -8.62
CA MET A 26 -1.47 7.48 -7.29
C MET A 26 -1.54 8.82 -6.56
N SER A 27 -1.16 9.92 -7.22
CA SER A 27 -1.20 11.27 -6.66
C SER A 27 -2.61 11.62 -6.20
N LYS A 28 -3.61 11.47 -7.08
CA LYS A 28 -5.02 11.74 -6.77
C LYS A 28 -5.53 10.87 -5.62
N ALA A 29 -5.16 9.58 -5.56
CA ALA A 29 -5.56 8.70 -4.47
C ALA A 29 -4.90 9.09 -3.13
N CYS A 30 -3.64 9.52 -3.18
CA CYS A 30 -2.89 9.97 -2.02
C CYS A 30 -3.48 11.26 -1.44
N VAL A 31 -3.77 12.25 -2.28
CA VAL A 31 -4.45 13.49 -1.87
C VAL A 31 -5.79 13.19 -1.22
N ARG A 32 -6.63 12.37 -1.87
CA ARG A 32 -7.93 11.97 -1.30
C ARG A 32 -7.80 11.27 0.04
N PHE A 33 -6.81 10.38 0.22
CA PHE A 33 -6.55 9.74 1.50
C PHE A 33 -6.22 10.78 2.57
N LEU A 34 -5.28 11.68 2.31
CA LEU A 34 -4.89 12.74 3.25
C LEU A 34 -6.05 13.67 3.61
N GLU A 35 -6.94 13.99 2.67
CA GLU A 35 -8.14 14.79 2.90
C GLU A 35 -9.17 14.12 3.82
N THR A 36 -9.18 12.78 3.90
CA THR A 36 -10.07 12.09 4.86
C THR A 36 -9.55 12.11 6.29
N LEU A 37 -8.27 12.42 6.51
CA LEU A 37 -7.64 12.36 7.81
C LEU A 37 -7.98 13.61 8.64
N SER A 38 -8.14 13.41 9.96
CA SER A 38 -8.16 14.54 10.89
C SER A 38 -6.81 15.25 10.88
N PRO A 39 -6.71 16.52 11.32
CA PRO A 39 -5.44 17.22 11.41
C PRO A 39 -4.38 16.48 12.25
N ALA A 40 -4.81 15.72 13.27
CA ALA A 40 -3.90 14.93 14.10
C ALA A 40 -3.34 13.72 13.36
N LEU A 41 -4.18 12.97 12.64
CA LEU A 41 -3.72 11.82 11.85
C LEU A 41 -2.91 12.27 10.64
N ARG A 42 -3.30 13.36 9.98
CA ARG A 42 -2.59 13.92 8.84
C ARG A 42 -1.13 14.27 9.20
N ARG A 43 -0.89 14.87 10.37
CA ARG A 43 0.47 15.11 10.89
C ARG A 43 1.31 13.85 11.11
N LYS A 44 0.69 12.69 11.35
CA LYS A 44 1.39 11.40 11.44
C LYS A 44 1.67 10.82 10.06
N ALA A 45 0.75 11.00 9.12
CA ALA A 45 0.83 10.47 7.76
C ALA A 45 1.88 11.19 6.92
N GLU A 46 1.99 12.52 7.04
CA GLU A 46 2.85 13.34 6.18
C GLU A 46 4.25 13.50 6.79
N ILE A 47 5.27 13.12 6.03
CA ILE A 47 6.68 13.28 6.37
C ILE A 47 7.38 13.99 5.19
N PRO A 48 8.33 14.93 5.40
CA PRO A 48 9.11 15.50 4.31
C PRO A 48 9.90 14.45 3.52
N PHE A 49 10.04 14.63 2.20
CA PHE A 49 10.63 13.64 1.29
C PHE A 49 12.09 13.28 1.60
N ASP A 50 12.88 14.29 1.98
CA ASP A 50 14.32 14.17 2.24
C ASP A 50 14.65 13.66 3.66
N GLN A 51 13.65 13.30 4.46
CA GLN A 51 13.91 12.66 5.75
C GLN A 51 14.37 11.21 5.57
N GLY A 52 15.32 10.80 6.42
CA GLY A 52 15.84 9.42 6.43
C GLY A 52 14.78 8.34 6.70
N GLU A 53 13.60 8.70 7.22
CA GLU A 53 12.51 7.77 7.49
C GLU A 53 12.03 7.02 6.23
N ARG A 54 12.11 7.63 5.05
CA ARG A 54 11.75 6.96 3.79
C ARG A 54 12.60 5.71 3.52
N LEU A 55 13.84 5.70 4.01
CA LEU A 55 14.77 4.56 3.90
C LEU A 55 14.71 3.61 5.10
N ARG A 56 13.93 3.95 6.13
CA ARG A 56 13.83 3.19 7.39
C ARG A 56 12.54 2.36 7.38
N TRP A 57 12.67 1.09 7.03
CA TRP A 57 11.52 0.21 6.84
C TRP A 57 11.77 -1.23 7.22
N HIS A 58 10.70 -1.91 7.62
CA HIS A 58 10.77 -3.31 8.02
C HIS A 58 9.40 -3.99 7.94
N PHE A 59 9.42 -5.30 7.73
CA PHE A 59 8.24 -6.17 7.84
C PHE A 59 8.35 -7.12 9.06
N VAL A 60 8.64 -6.59 10.26
CA VAL A 60 8.60 -7.39 11.51
C VAL A 60 7.34 -7.06 12.31
N PRO A 61 6.99 -7.80 13.36
CA PRO A 61 5.95 -7.39 14.29
C PRO A 61 6.00 -5.91 14.71
N ILE A 62 4.85 -5.33 15.04
CA ILE A 62 4.73 -3.90 15.43
C ILE A 62 5.52 -3.55 16.69
N ASP A 63 5.67 -4.51 17.60
CA ASP A 63 6.42 -4.42 18.86
C ASP A 63 7.94 -4.56 18.68
N MET A 64 8.41 -5.00 17.50
CA MET A 64 9.84 -5.18 17.20
C MET A 64 10.47 -3.98 16.47
N PHE A 65 9.67 -3.11 15.87
CA PHE A 65 10.16 -1.98 15.08
C PHE A 65 9.17 -0.81 15.11
N GLU A 66 9.61 0.32 15.67
CA GLU A 66 8.80 1.55 15.69
C GLU A 66 8.60 2.09 14.28
N ARG A 67 7.34 2.29 13.90
CA ARG A 67 6.93 2.82 12.58
C ARG A 67 6.36 4.21 12.69
N LYS A 68 6.55 5.01 11.64
CA LYS A 68 5.85 6.29 11.43
C LYS A 68 4.68 6.08 10.46
N GLY A 69 3.84 7.11 10.33
CA GLY A 69 2.60 7.04 9.58
C GLY A 69 1.36 6.89 10.47
N VAL A 70 0.21 6.74 9.82
CA VAL A 70 -1.07 6.46 10.48
C VAL A 70 -1.31 4.97 10.51
N LEU A 71 -1.53 4.44 11.72
CA LEU A 71 -1.93 3.05 11.94
C LEU A 71 -3.39 2.85 11.51
N ILE A 72 -3.70 1.78 10.78
CA ILE A 72 -5.07 1.47 10.33
C ILE A 72 -6.04 1.39 11.51
N GLN A 73 -5.61 0.87 12.66
CA GLN A 73 -6.41 0.82 13.89
C GLN A 73 -6.89 2.20 14.38
N GLU A 74 -6.19 3.29 14.03
CA GLU A 74 -6.58 4.66 14.37
C GLU A 74 -7.56 5.29 13.35
N MET A 75 -7.81 4.60 12.24
CA MET A 75 -8.62 5.09 11.13
C MET A 75 -10.09 4.68 11.29
N SER A 76 -11.01 5.60 10.95
CA SER A 76 -12.40 5.26 10.66
C SER A 76 -12.52 4.44 9.37
N GLN A 77 -13.64 3.73 9.17
CA GLN A 77 -13.85 2.92 7.95
C GLN A 77 -13.64 3.72 6.66
N LYS A 78 -14.15 4.96 6.59
CA LYS A 78 -13.97 5.85 5.43
C LYS A 78 -12.49 6.13 5.13
N GLN A 79 -11.67 6.30 6.16
CA GLN A 79 -10.23 6.55 6.01
C GLN A 79 -9.51 5.28 5.57
N GLN A 80 -9.88 4.12 6.12
CA GLN A 80 -9.36 2.81 5.69
C GLN A 80 -9.68 2.57 4.21
N ASP A 81 -10.93 2.78 3.78
CA ASP A 81 -11.33 2.61 2.38
C ASP A 81 -10.49 3.47 1.43
N SER A 82 -10.19 4.73 1.81
CA SER A 82 -9.31 5.60 1.03
C SER A 82 -7.85 5.14 1.03
N ALA A 83 -7.35 4.64 2.16
CA ALA A 83 -5.99 4.10 2.26
C ALA A 83 -5.80 2.85 1.37
N PHE A 84 -6.78 1.93 1.39
CA PHE A 84 -6.74 0.74 0.53
C PHE A 84 -6.95 1.07 -0.95
N LYS A 85 -7.71 2.11 -1.30
CA LYS A 85 -7.75 2.66 -2.66
C LYS A 85 -6.39 3.19 -3.12
N LEU A 86 -5.64 3.86 -2.24
CA LEU A 86 -4.26 4.26 -2.55
C LEU A 86 -3.39 3.03 -2.79
N LEU A 87 -3.46 2.01 -1.92
CA LEU A 87 -2.75 0.74 -2.12
C LEU A 87 -3.04 0.09 -3.48
N GLU A 88 -4.30 0.11 -3.91
CA GLU A 88 -4.73 -0.44 -5.20
C GLU A 88 -4.04 0.25 -6.39
N THR A 89 -3.83 1.58 -6.34
CA THR A 89 -3.14 2.31 -7.42
C THR A 89 -1.69 1.87 -7.64
N GLY A 90 -1.04 1.32 -6.61
CA GLY A 90 0.35 0.89 -6.68
C GLY A 90 0.55 -0.53 -7.22
N LEU A 91 -0.52 -1.27 -7.47
CA LEU A 91 -0.45 -2.70 -7.72
C LEU A 91 -1.32 -3.11 -8.90
N SER A 92 -0.89 -4.14 -9.63
CA SER A 92 -1.83 -4.87 -10.50
C SER A 92 -2.97 -5.47 -9.66
N LYS A 93 -4.12 -5.75 -10.26
CA LYS A 93 -5.25 -6.43 -9.60
C LYS A 93 -4.81 -7.68 -8.82
N LYS A 94 -3.95 -8.53 -9.41
CA LYS A 94 -3.40 -9.72 -8.76
C LYS A 94 -2.48 -9.38 -7.60
N GLY A 95 -1.68 -8.31 -7.73
CA GLY A 95 -0.81 -7.80 -6.68
C GLY A 95 -1.61 -7.29 -5.47
N TYR A 96 -2.64 -6.48 -5.73
CA TYR A 96 -3.54 -5.95 -4.71
C TYR A 96 -4.26 -7.07 -3.94
N GLN A 97 -4.83 -8.04 -4.67
CA GLN A 97 -5.46 -9.22 -4.06
C GLN A 97 -4.49 -10.01 -3.17
N LYS A 98 -3.24 -10.18 -3.61
CA LYS A 98 -2.22 -10.86 -2.81
C LYS A 98 -1.84 -10.07 -1.56
N ALA A 99 -1.57 -8.77 -1.69
CA ALA A 99 -1.18 -7.92 -0.57
C ALA A 99 -2.27 -7.89 0.52
N THR A 100 -3.52 -7.66 0.11
CA THR A 100 -4.67 -7.66 1.02
C THR A 100 -4.95 -9.02 1.64
N ALA A 101 -4.77 -10.13 0.89
CA ALA A 101 -4.86 -11.47 1.46
C ALA A 101 -3.80 -11.72 2.54
N ILE A 102 -2.55 -11.24 2.35
CA ILE A 102 -1.50 -11.36 3.37
C ILE A 102 -1.86 -10.55 4.61
N ILE A 103 -2.33 -9.31 4.46
CA ILE A 103 -2.78 -8.46 5.58
C ILE A 103 -3.90 -9.17 6.37
N ASN A 104 -4.89 -9.73 5.68
CA ASN A 104 -6.01 -10.41 6.32
C ASN A 104 -5.64 -11.76 6.95
N LEU A 105 -4.56 -12.41 6.47
CA LEU A 105 -4.06 -13.66 7.04
C LEU A 105 -3.48 -13.48 8.46
N GLU A 106 -3.18 -12.26 8.90
CA GLU A 106 -2.74 -12.01 10.28
C GLU A 106 -3.74 -12.56 11.31
N THR A 107 -5.05 -12.40 11.07
CA THR A 107 -6.10 -12.92 11.98
C THR A 107 -6.03 -14.44 12.06
N ILE A 108 -6.01 -15.12 10.91
CA ILE A 108 -5.98 -16.58 10.83
C ILE A 108 -4.70 -17.13 11.49
N LEU A 109 -3.55 -16.53 11.18
CA LEU A 109 -2.29 -16.96 11.77
C LEU A 109 -2.27 -16.71 13.29
N GLY A 110 -2.83 -15.60 13.75
CA GLY A 110 -2.96 -15.33 15.18
C GLY A 110 -3.82 -16.37 15.89
N ASP A 111 -4.92 -16.83 15.28
CA ASP A 111 -5.78 -17.86 15.85
C ASP A 111 -5.02 -19.19 15.98
N ILE A 112 -4.32 -19.60 14.92
CA ILE A 112 -3.46 -20.80 14.91
C ILE A 112 -2.37 -20.70 16.00
N GLU A 113 -1.69 -19.57 16.09
CA GLU A 113 -0.63 -19.35 17.09
C GLU A 113 -1.17 -19.39 18.53
N ARG A 114 -2.39 -18.90 18.77
CA ARG A 114 -3.03 -19.00 20.10
C ARG A 114 -3.37 -20.44 20.44
N GLU A 115 -3.93 -21.20 19.49
CA GLU A 115 -4.22 -22.62 19.66
C GLU A 115 -2.95 -23.45 19.94
N GLN A 116 -1.84 -23.09 19.31
CA GLN A 116 -0.55 -23.76 19.48
C GLN A 116 0.26 -23.27 20.69
N GLY A 117 -0.20 -22.22 21.39
CA GLY A 117 0.55 -21.62 22.49
C GLY A 117 1.82 -20.86 22.05
N THR A 118 1.87 -20.41 20.80
CA THR A 118 3.01 -19.73 20.17
C THR A 118 2.71 -18.26 19.82
N TYR A 119 1.59 -17.71 20.29
CA TYR A 119 1.21 -16.30 20.11
C TYR A 119 2.14 -15.38 20.93
N ASN A 120 3.26 -14.99 20.33
CA ASN A 120 4.29 -14.17 20.97
C ASN A 120 4.25 -12.69 20.53
N HIS A 121 3.58 -12.40 19.42
CA HIS A 121 3.52 -11.06 18.82
C HIS A 121 2.08 -10.65 18.51
N PRO A 122 1.76 -9.35 18.56
CA PRO A 122 0.47 -8.85 18.13
C PRO A 122 0.19 -9.19 16.66
N ARG A 123 -1.04 -9.65 16.41
CA ARG A 123 -1.58 -9.98 15.09
C ARG A 123 -2.83 -9.15 14.84
N GLY A 124 -2.94 -8.61 13.63
CA GLY A 124 -4.15 -7.91 13.21
C GLY A 124 -3.97 -7.22 11.85
N PRO A 125 -4.97 -7.29 10.94
CA PRO A 125 -4.96 -6.55 9.68
C PRO A 125 -4.91 -5.02 9.90
N GLU A 126 -5.34 -4.55 11.07
CA GLU A 126 -5.31 -3.15 11.48
C GLU A 126 -3.94 -2.66 11.96
N LEU A 127 -2.94 -3.55 12.06
CA LEU A 127 -1.59 -3.25 12.53
C LEU A 127 -0.62 -2.85 11.41
N TYR A 128 -1.15 -2.27 10.33
CA TYR A 128 -0.39 -1.73 9.20
C TYR A 128 -0.44 -0.20 9.18
N PHE A 129 0.61 0.43 8.66
CA PHE A 129 0.79 1.88 8.66
C PHE A 129 0.78 2.43 7.23
N PHE A 130 0.17 3.58 7.04
CA PHE A 130 0.27 4.38 5.81
C PHE A 130 1.04 5.68 6.06
N THR A 131 2.02 5.95 5.20
CA THR A 131 2.85 7.15 5.25
C THR A 131 2.97 7.78 3.86
N VAL A 132 2.95 9.11 3.80
CA VAL A 132 3.16 9.92 2.60
C VAL A 132 4.40 10.78 2.81
N PHE A 133 5.28 10.78 1.81
CA PHE A 133 6.54 11.50 1.80
C PHE A 133 6.50 12.64 0.77
N GLY A 134 6.76 13.88 1.20
CA GLY A 134 6.72 15.04 0.31
C GLY A 134 5.29 15.49 -0.03
N ASP A 135 5.14 16.12 -1.19
CA ASP A 135 3.88 16.70 -1.66
C ASP A 135 3.38 15.95 -2.92
N PRO A 136 2.33 15.09 -2.80
CA PRO A 136 1.81 14.35 -3.92
C PRO A 136 1.10 15.20 -4.98
N ASP A 137 0.71 16.44 -4.66
CA ASP A 137 0.09 17.40 -5.61
C ASP A 137 1.14 18.33 -6.25
N GLY A 138 2.39 18.25 -5.79
CA GLY A 138 3.50 19.07 -6.22
C GLY A 138 4.23 18.56 -7.46
N ARG A 139 5.25 19.33 -7.89
CA ARG A 139 6.19 18.95 -8.96
C ARG A 139 7.50 18.38 -8.45
N GLN A 140 7.68 18.32 -7.13
CA GLN A 140 8.89 17.79 -6.49
C GLN A 140 8.76 16.28 -6.29
N PRO A 141 9.88 15.55 -6.08
CA PRO A 141 9.83 14.16 -5.67
C PRO A 141 8.92 13.93 -4.46
N TRP A 142 8.15 12.84 -4.54
CA TRP A 142 7.24 12.43 -3.48
C TRP A 142 7.17 10.91 -3.42
N GLY A 143 6.51 10.37 -2.41
CA GLY A 143 6.34 8.94 -2.29
C GLY A 143 5.29 8.57 -1.26
N TRP A 144 5.01 7.28 -1.17
CA TRP A 144 4.13 6.75 -0.15
C TRP A 144 4.50 5.31 0.16
N ARG A 145 4.07 4.87 1.34
CA ARG A 145 4.40 3.56 1.89
C ARG A 145 3.21 2.97 2.62
N VAL A 146 3.03 1.66 2.47
CA VAL A 146 2.28 0.83 3.40
C VAL A 146 3.20 -0.23 3.99
N GLU A 147 3.18 -0.41 5.31
CA GLU A 147 4.01 -1.44 5.95
C GLU A 147 3.41 -2.00 7.24
N GLY A 148 3.72 -3.26 7.52
CA GLY A 148 3.34 -4.01 8.71
C GLY A 148 4.07 -5.35 8.75
N HIS A 149 3.56 -6.31 9.52
CA HIS A 149 4.30 -7.54 9.87
C HIS A 149 4.69 -8.42 8.66
N HIS A 150 3.94 -8.49 7.56
CA HIS A 150 4.33 -9.35 6.41
C HIS A 150 4.30 -8.66 5.04
N VAL A 151 3.95 -7.38 5.01
CA VAL A 151 3.91 -6.57 3.78
C VAL A 151 4.60 -5.25 4.05
N SER A 152 5.51 -4.85 3.17
CA SER A 152 6.13 -3.52 3.15
C SER A 152 6.31 -3.11 1.69
N LEU A 153 5.57 -2.10 1.25
CA LEU A 153 5.54 -1.62 -0.13
C LEU A 153 5.84 -0.12 -0.16
N HIS A 154 6.73 0.27 -1.06
CA HIS A 154 7.34 1.60 -1.09
C HIS A 154 7.34 2.12 -2.51
N PHE A 155 6.77 3.29 -2.72
CA PHE A 155 6.73 3.94 -4.01
C PHE A 155 7.40 5.30 -3.90
N THR A 156 8.41 5.52 -4.73
CA THR A 156 9.10 6.81 -4.88
C THR A 156 8.87 7.28 -6.30
N ILE A 157 8.38 8.52 -6.44
CA ILE A 157 8.04 9.18 -7.69
C ILE A 157 8.98 10.38 -7.84
N VAL A 158 9.67 10.47 -8.98
CA VAL A 158 10.73 11.45 -9.28
C VAL A 158 10.63 11.98 -10.70
#